data_AF-C0QPL1-F1
#
_entry.id   AF-C0QPL1-F1
#
_cell.length_a   1.000
_cell.length_b   1.000
_cell.length_c   1.000
_cell.angle_alpha   90.00
_cell.angle_beta   90.00
_cell.angle_gamma   90.00
#
_symmetry.space_group_name_H-M   'P 1'
#
loop_
_entity.id
_entity.type
_entity.pdbx_description
1 polymer ?
#
loop_
_entity_poly.entity_id
_entity_poly.type
_entity_poly.pdbx_seq_one_letter_code
_entity_poly.pdbx_strand_id
1 'polypeptide(L)'
;MDRFAGYILSKNGVSYRSIEGDIFHLKIKGLSAGKFEVKSLEILNGFTELDIKINGEKAGSIDIPGKKIHLTLKDFDISSVQKKKDITGRITADLTIKTGKNILIDGEGKIFISKVTGIPISNVTVNYTIKGDDDKNKVSAQITGDVVKGFFEGELYLPADIKKGYIKGRFDGDIFNGKVKREIFLNFSQLNI
;
A
#
# COMPACT_ATOMS: atom_id res chain seq x y z
N MET A 1 16.73 -18.81 -9.96
CA MET A 1 15.74 -17.95 -9.28
C MET A 1 16.09 -16.48 -9.35
N ASP A 2 17.31 -16.07 -8.98
CA ASP A 2 17.79 -14.67 -9.07
C ASP A 2 17.48 -13.99 -10.42
N ARG A 3 17.89 -14.60 -11.54
CA ARG A 3 17.62 -14.05 -12.89
C ARG A 3 16.13 -13.85 -13.20
N PHE A 4 15.24 -14.69 -12.66
CA PHE A 4 13.80 -14.60 -12.93
C PHE A 4 13.14 -13.52 -12.06
N ALA A 5 13.42 -13.53 -10.75
CA ALA A 5 12.95 -12.49 -9.84
C ALA A 5 13.47 -11.11 -10.25
N GLY A 6 14.77 -11.03 -10.58
CA GLY A 6 15.40 -9.82 -11.08
C GLY A 6 14.80 -9.29 -12.38
N TYR A 7 14.48 -10.18 -13.33
CA TYR A 7 13.79 -9.82 -14.57
C TYR A 7 12.38 -9.26 -14.29
N ILE A 8 11.60 -9.91 -13.42
CA ILE A 8 10.26 -9.44 -13.05
C ILE A 8 10.34 -8.06 -12.39
N LEU A 9 11.23 -7.86 -11.42
CA LEU A 9 11.39 -6.57 -10.73
C LEU A 9 11.76 -5.47 -11.72
N SER A 10 12.79 -5.70 -12.55
CA SER A 10 13.28 -4.72 -13.52
C SER A 10 12.22 -4.36 -14.56
N LYS A 11 11.48 -5.35 -15.08
CA LYS A 11 10.37 -5.14 -16.03
C LYS A 11 9.28 -4.23 -15.47
N ASN A 12 9.08 -4.23 -14.15
CA ASN A 12 8.09 -3.40 -13.47
C ASN A 12 8.69 -2.10 -12.89
N GLY A 13 9.91 -1.73 -13.28
CA GLY A 13 10.55 -0.49 -12.83
C GLY A 13 11.06 -0.53 -11.38
N VAL A 14 11.21 -1.72 -10.80
CA VAL A 14 11.76 -1.91 -9.46
C VAL A 14 13.25 -2.22 -9.58
N SER A 15 14.06 -1.33 -9.05
CA SER A 15 15.51 -1.54 -8.86
C SER A 15 15.77 -2.32 -7.57
N TYR A 16 16.88 -3.05 -7.51
CA TYR A 16 17.30 -3.81 -6.33
C TYR A 16 18.83 -3.89 -6.28
N ARG A 17 19.38 -4.13 -5.09
CA ARG A 17 20.84 -4.25 -4.88
C ARG A 17 21.33 -5.69 -5.01
N SER A 18 20.64 -6.61 -4.35
CA SER A 18 20.92 -8.05 -4.45
C SER A 18 19.67 -8.87 -4.21
N ILE A 19 19.66 -10.06 -4.80
CA ILE A 19 18.69 -11.12 -4.53
C ILE A 19 19.51 -12.32 -4.06
N GLU A 20 19.19 -12.82 -2.88
CA GLU A 20 19.86 -13.91 -2.22
C GLU A 20 18.84 -14.96 -1.80
N GLY A 21 19.29 -16.21 -1.63
CA GLY A 21 18.48 -17.29 -1.11
C GLY A 21 18.08 -18.34 -2.15
N ASP A 22 17.09 -19.14 -1.80
CA ASP A 22 16.66 -20.34 -2.50
C ASP A 22 15.13 -20.40 -2.64
N ILE A 23 14.62 -21.61 -2.91
CA ILE A 23 13.19 -21.85 -3.15
C ILE A 23 12.33 -21.71 -1.88
N PHE A 24 12.94 -21.86 -0.70
CA PHE A 24 12.31 -21.80 0.62
C PHE A 24 12.49 -20.44 1.29
N HIS A 25 13.53 -19.70 0.92
CA HIS A 25 13.79 -18.39 1.49
C HIS A 25 14.40 -17.47 0.44
N LEU A 26 13.66 -16.44 0.03
CA LEU A 26 14.13 -15.40 -0.87
C LEU A 26 14.33 -14.10 -0.08
N LYS A 27 15.51 -13.49 -0.21
CA LYS A 27 15.83 -12.19 0.39
C LYS A 27 16.25 -11.21 -0.69
N ILE A 28 15.56 -10.09 -0.79
CA ILE A 28 15.86 -9.02 -1.73
C ILE A 28 16.28 -7.78 -0.93
N LYS A 29 17.47 -7.24 -1.21
CA LYS A 29 18.03 -6.08 -0.50
C LYS A 29 17.95 -4.82 -1.36
N GLY A 30 17.64 -3.71 -0.71
CA GLY A 30 17.62 -2.38 -1.31
C GLY A 30 16.66 -2.27 -2.50
N LEU A 31 15.42 -2.75 -2.35
CA LEU A 31 14.41 -2.56 -3.39
C LEU A 31 14.04 -1.10 -3.45
N SER A 32 13.93 -0.56 -4.65
CA SER A 32 13.49 0.80 -4.83
C SER A 32 12.66 0.99 -6.09
N ALA A 33 11.56 1.72 -5.94
CA ALA A 33 10.68 2.18 -7.00
C ALA A 33 10.32 3.65 -6.73
N GLY A 34 10.69 4.55 -7.65
CA GLY A 34 10.42 5.98 -7.51
C GLY A 34 10.95 6.57 -6.19
N LYS A 35 10.04 7.11 -5.38
CA LYS A 35 10.32 7.70 -4.05
C LYS A 35 10.42 6.68 -2.91
N PHE A 36 10.15 5.41 -3.18
CA PHE A 36 10.12 4.37 -2.17
C PHE A 36 11.41 3.54 -2.17
N GLU A 37 11.80 3.11 -0.98
CA GLU A 37 12.94 2.21 -0.76
C GLU A 37 12.63 1.26 0.39
N VAL A 38 12.73 -0.04 0.14
CA VAL A 38 12.66 -1.10 1.15
C VAL A 38 14.06 -1.66 1.34
N LYS A 39 14.60 -1.58 2.57
CA LYS A 39 15.97 -2.03 2.85
C LYS A 39 16.11 -3.54 2.66
N SER A 40 15.11 -4.29 3.11
CA SER A 40 15.08 -5.75 2.99
C SER A 40 13.64 -6.23 2.82
N LEU A 41 13.38 -7.04 1.80
CA LEU A 41 12.17 -7.83 1.65
C LEU A 41 12.57 -9.31 1.77
N GLU A 42 11.95 -10.04 2.69
CA GLU A 42 12.17 -11.48 2.84
C GLU A 42 10.86 -12.21 2.57
N ILE A 43 10.93 -13.25 1.76
CA ILE A 43 9.83 -14.16 1.46
C ILE A 43 10.26 -15.53 1.97
N LEU A 44 9.58 -16.02 3.00
CA LEU A 44 9.81 -17.33 3.59
C LEU A 44 8.73 -18.27 3.08
N ASN A 45 9.11 -19.19 2.22
CA ASN A 45 8.22 -20.13 1.58
C ASN A 45 8.07 -21.40 2.42
N GLY A 46 6.94 -21.49 3.13
CA GLY A 46 6.46 -22.72 3.73
C GLY A 46 5.60 -23.51 2.74
N PHE A 47 5.38 -24.80 3.01
CA PHE A 47 4.63 -25.68 2.11
C PHE A 47 3.20 -25.20 1.80
N THR A 48 2.57 -24.47 2.72
CA THR A 48 1.19 -23.98 2.59
C THR A 48 1.10 -22.45 2.55
N GLU A 49 2.10 -21.75 3.08
CA GLU A 49 2.06 -20.31 3.32
C GLU A 49 3.41 -19.66 2.98
N LEU A 50 3.38 -18.51 2.29
CA LEU A 50 4.56 -17.65 2.10
C LEU A 50 4.51 -16.50 3.09
N ASP A 51 5.45 -16.39 4.01
CA ASP A 51 5.56 -15.25 4.92
C ASP A 51 6.36 -14.11 4.27
N ILE A 52 5.80 -12.89 4.31
CA ILE A 52 6.45 -11.69 3.80
C ILE A 52 6.93 -10.86 4.98
N LYS A 53 8.22 -10.54 5.02
CA LYS A 53 8.80 -9.59 5.97
C LYS A 53 9.37 -8.37 5.26
N ILE A 54 9.07 -7.19 5.77
CA ILE A 54 9.62 -5.91 5.31
C ILE A 54 10.50 -5.37 6.43
N ASN A 55 11.77 -5.11 6.12
CA ASN A 55 12.77 -4.64 7.07
C ASN A 55 12.89 -5.52 8.34
N GLY A 56 12.57 -6.82 8.21
CA GLY A 56 12.61 -7.80 9.30
C GLY A 56 11.27 -8.00 10.03
N GLU A 57 10.29 -7.12 9.83
CA GLU A 57 8.95 -7.21 10.43
C GLU A 57 7.99 -8.00 9.53
N LYS A 58 7.21 -8.93 10.09
CA LYS A 58 6.18 -9.67 9.34
C LYS A 58 5.11 -8.69 8.87
N ALA A 59 5.01 -8.51 7.56
CA ALA A 59 4.10 -7.59 6.90
C ALA A 59 2.86 -8.31 6.32
N GLY A 60 2.93 -9.63 6.17
CA GLY A 60 1.80 -10.43 5.70
C GLY A 60 2.21 -11.85 5.38
N SER A 61 1.27 -12.58 4.80
CA SER A 61 1.49 -13.90 4.27
C SER A 61 0.65 -14.20 3.02
N ILE A 62 1.00 -15.24 2.29
CA ILE A 62 0.30 -15.68 1.08
C ILE A 62 -0.13 -17.12 1.28
N ASP A 63 -1.42 -17.37 1.17
CA ASP A 63 -1.95 -18.73 1.12
C ASP A 63 -1.79 -19.28 -0.31
N ILE A 64 -0.90 -20.28 -0.47
CA ILE A 64 -0.47 -20.78 -1.79
C ILE A 64 -1.61 -21.49 -2.54
N PRO A 65 -2.39 -22.41 -1.93
CA PRO A 65 -3.49 -23.09 -2.61
C PRO A 65 -4.63 -22.14 -3.00
N GLY A 66 -4.88 -21.10 -2.19
CA GLY A 66 -5.97 -20.16 -2.38
C GLY A 66 -5.70 -19.03 -3.39
N LYS A 67 -4.44 -18.81 -3.79
CA LYS A 67 -3.98 -17.63 -4.55
C LYS A 67 -4.44 -16.30 -3.92
N LYS A 68 -4.55 -16.28 -2.59
CA LYS A 68 -4.94 -15.12 -1.80
C LYS A 68 -3.73 -14.65 -1.01
N ILE A 69 -3.48 -13.35 -1.08
CA ILE A 69 -2.46 -12.71 -0.27
C ILE A 69 -3.18 -12.09 0.93
N HIS A 70 -2.83 -12.52 2.13
CA HIS A 70 -3.29 -11.95 3.38
C HIS A 70 -2.24 -10.96 3.89
N LEU A 71 -2.49 -9.67 3.70
CA LEU A 71 -1.61 -8.61 4.18
C LEU A 71 -2.08 -8.14 5.55
N THR A 72 -1.28 -8.42 6.58
CA THR A 72 -1.52 -7.92 7.93
C THR A 72 -0.41 -6.97 8.33
N LEU A 73 -0.70 -5.68 8.29
CA LEU A 73 0.21 -4.64 8.77
C LEU A 73 -0.15 -4.34 10.23
N LYS A 74 0.81 -4.50 11.14
CA LYS A 74 0.67 -4.13 12.54
C LYS A 74 1.52 -2.90 12.82
N ASP A 75 0.87 -1.74 12.80
CA ASP A 75 1.49 -0.47 13.19
C ASP A 75 2.75 -0.11 12.37
N PHE A 76 2.71 -0.45 11.08
CA PHE A 76 3.82 -0.33 10.14
C PHE A 76 4.22 1.15 9.93
N ASP A 77 5.49 1.47 10.15
CA ASP A 77 6.02 2.83 9.98
C ASP A 77 6.19 3.18 8.49
N ILE A 78 5.34 4.10 7.99
CA ILE A 78 5.35 4.57 6.61
C ILE A 78 6.68 5.29 6.28
N SER A 79 7.30 5.93 7.26
CA SER A 79 8.55 6.67 7.06
C SER A 79 9.75 5.75 6.83
N SER A 80 9.62 4.45 7.17
CA SER A 80 10.66 3.45 7.00
C SER A 80 10.89 3.04 5.53
N VAL A 81 9.93 3.35 4.65
CA VAL A 81 9.96 2.95 3.23
C VAL A 81 10.04 4.12 2.24
N GLN A 82 10.30 5.34 2.71
CA GLN A 82 10.44 6.52 1.86
C GLN A 82 11.90 6.97 1.77
N LYS A 83 12.38 7.31 0.57
CA LYS A 83 13.72 7.90 0.37
C LYS A 83 13.86 9.27 1.03
N LYS A 84 12.78 10.06 0.97
CA LYS A 84 12.62 11.32 1.70
C LYS A 84 11.42 11.18 2.61
N LYS A 85 11.59 11.48 3.89
CA LYS A 85 10.53 11.34 4.91
C LYS A 85 9.49 12.45 4.79
N ASP A 86 8.75 12.44 3.68
CA ASP A 86 7.73 13.44 3.37
C ASP A 86 6.49 13.22 4.22
N ILE A 87 6.18 11.97 4.57
CA ILE A 87 5.05 11.58 5.43
C ILE A 87 5.57 10.77 6.62
N THR A 88 5.20 11.16 7.84
CA THR A 88 5.43 10.35 9.04
C THR A 88 4.09 9.84 9.54
N GLY A 89 4.02 8.54 9.84
CA GLY A 89 2.78 7.91 10.25
C GLY A 89 2.90 6.40 10.39
N ARG A 90 1.80 5.76 10.78
CA ARG A 90 1.69 4.31 10.96
C ARG A 90 0.46 3.76 10.25
N ILE A 91 0.57 2.54 9.75
CA ILE A 91 -0.53 1.81 9.10
C ILE A 91 -0.79 0.52 9.88
N THR A 92 -2.05 0.33 10.27
CA THR A 92 -2.57 -0.97 10.67
C THR A 92 -3.58 -1.42 9.64
N ALA A 93 -3.50 -2.63 9.14
CA ALA A 93 -4.41 -3.13 8.11
C ALA A 93 -4.52 -4.65 8.17
N ASP A 94 -5.70 -5.15 7.84
CA ASP A 94 -5.94 -6.55 7.55
C ASP A 94 -6.68 -6.64 6.22
N LEU A 95 -5.96 -7.07 5.19
CA LEU A 95 -6.41 -7.04 3.80
C LEU A 95 -6.24 -8.41 3.16
N THR A 96 -7.28 -8.88 2.49
CA THR A 96 -7.22 -10.00 1.55
C THR A 96 -7.10 -9.44 0.13
N ILE A 97 -6.03 -9.79 -0.55
CA ILE A 97 -5.75 -9.36 -1.93
C ILE A 97 -5.92 -10.58 -2.86
N LYS A 98 -6.76 -10.42 -3.87
CA LYS A 98 -6.96 -11.36 -4.97
C LYS A 98 -6.34 -10.79 -6.23
N THR A 99 -5.55 -11.60 -6.93
CA THR A 99 -4.87 -11.19 -8.17
C THR A 99 -5.50 -11.87 -9.38
N GLY A 100 -5.79 -11.07 -10.41
CA GLY A 100 -6.37 -11.54 -11.67
C GLY A 100 -6.07 -10.53 -12.79
N LYS A 101 -7.06 -10.20 -13.63
CA LYS A 101 -6.95 -9.08 -14.58
C LYS A 101 -6.69 -7.74 -13.85
N ASN A 102 -7.39 -7.57 -12.73
CA ASN A 102 -7.22 -6.48 -11.77
C ASN A 102 -6.90 -7.06 -10.39
N ILE A 103 -6.39 -6.22 -9.50
CA ILE A 103 -6.14 -6.51 -8.10
C ILE A 103 -7.40 -6.09 -7.32
N LEU A 104 -8.03 -7.06 -6.67
CA LEU A 104 -9.16 -6.84 -5.78
C LEU A 104 -8.70 -6.96 -4.33
N ILE A 105 -9.19 -6.07 -3.47
CA ILE A 105 -8.80 -5.91 -2.08
C ILE A 105 -10.08 -5.92 -1.25
N ASP A 106 -10.15 -6.82 -0.28
CA ASP A 106 -11.19 -6.90 0.73
C ASP A 106 -10.57 -6.72 2.10
N GLY A 107 -11.03 -5.77 2.90
CA GLY A 107 -10.58 -5.62 4.28
C GLY A 107 -10.69 -4.21 4.82
N GLU A 108 -10.02 -3.99 5.95
CA GLU A 108 -10.07 -2.72 6.67
C GLU A 108 -8.70 -2.32 7.20
N GLY A 109 -8.58 -1.04 7.54
CA GLY A 109 -7.37 -0.54 8.16
C GLY A 109 -7.51 0.86 8.72
N LYS A 110 -6.42 1.29 9.33
CA LYS A 110 -6.24 2.60 9.93
C LYS A 110 -4.89 3.15 9.49
N ILE A 111 -4.88 4.38 9.00
CA ILE A 111 -3.69 5.16 8.76
C ILE A 111 -3.67 6.28 9.79
N PHE A 112 -2.59 6.37 10.57
CA PHE A 112 -2.32 7.53 11.42
C PHE A 112 -1.18 8.33 10.82
N ILE A 113 -1.44 9.58 10.45
CA ILE A 113 -0.46 10.51 9.88
C ILE A 113 -0.12 11.53 10.96
N SER A 114 1.10 11.48 11.49
CA SER A 114 1.56 12.44 12.49
C SER A 114 2.03 13.73 11.85
N LYS A 115 2.64 13.67 10.65
CA LYS A 115 3.16 14.85 9.94
C LYS A 115 3.19 14.64 8.44
N VAL A 116 2.88 15.69 7.68
CA VAL A 116 3.19 15.81 6.25
C VAL A 116 4.10 17.00 6.04
N THR A 117 5.22 16.82 5.33
CA THR A 117 6.18 17.88 5.05
C THR A 117 5.57 18.92 4.12
N GLY A 118 5.69 20.20 4.48
CA GLY A 118 5.19 21.31 3.68
C GLY A 118 3.68 21.57 3.77
N ILE A 119 2.95 20.80 4.59
CA ILE A 119 1.51 20.98 4.79
C ILE A 119 1.24 21.03 6.31
N PRO A 120 0.48 22.02 6.82
CA PRO A 120 0.14 22.13 8.24
C PRO A 120 -0.98 21.14 8.61
N ILE A 121 -0.76 19.86 8.30
CA ILE A 121 -1.65 18.74 8.65
C ILE A 121 -0.84 17.77 9.52
N SER A 122 -1.36 17.52 10.72
CA SER A 122 -0.83 16.57 11.69
C SER A 122 -1.97 15.84 12.38
N ASN A 123 -1.64 14.72 13.02
CA ASN A 123 -2.56 13.91 13.82
C ASN A 123 -3.83 13.48 13.08
N VAL A 124 -3.72 13.18 11.80
CA VAL A 124 -4.86 12.71 11.00
C VAL A 124 -4.96 11.20 11.08
N THR A 125 -6.11 10.72 11.53
CA THR A 125 -6.50 9.32 11.48
C THR A 125 -7.46 9.10 10.31
N VAL A 126 -7.16 8.12 9.48
CA VAL A 126 -8.02 7.64 8.39
C VAL A 126 -8.37 6.18 8.69
N ASN A 127 -9.59 5.92 9.11
CA ASN A 127 -10.13 4.56 9.19
C ASN A 127 -10.77 4.25 7.85
N TYR A 128 -10.43 3.13 7.22
CA TYR A 128 -10.90 2.79 5.89
C TYR A 128 -11.35 1.35 5.78
N THR A 129 -12.29 1.11 4.88
CA THR A 129 -12.73 -0.21 4.43
C THR A 129 -12.63 -0.24 2.91
N ILE A 130 -12.12 -1.35 2.38
CA ILE A 130 -12.06 -1.63 0.95
C ILE A 130 -12.82 -2.93 0.68
N LYS A 131 -13.66 -2.93 -0.35
CA LYS A 131 -14.39 -4.12 -0.80
C LYS A 131 -14.17 -4.32 -2.29
N GLY A 132 -13.71 -5.49 -2.69
CA GLY A 132 -13.58 -5.87 -4.09
C GLY A 132 -14.96 -6.09 -4.70
N ASP A 133 -15.18 -5.52 -5.88
CA ASP A 133 -16.42 -5.61 -6.64
C ASP A 133 -16.08 -5.76 -8.13
N ASP A 134 -16.18 -7.00 -8.63
CA ASP A 134 -15.87 -7.46 -10.00
C ASP A 134 -14.53 -6.99 -10.59
N ASP A 135 -14.46 -5.73 -11.03
CA ASP A 135 -13.33 -5.14 -11.72
C ASP A 135 -12.64 -4.01 -10.94
N LYS A 136 -13.21 -3.55 -9.83
CA LYS A 136 -12.72 -2.42 -9.02
C LYS A 136 -12.86 -2.68 -7.53
N ASN A 137 -12.38 -1.74 -6.74
CA ASN A 137 -12.48 -1.76 -5.28
C ASN A 137 -13.30 -0.56 -4.81
N LYS A 138 -14.37 -0.79 -4.06
CA LYS A 138 -15.11 0.28 -3.37
C LYS A 138 -14.33 0.66 -2.11
N VAL A 139 -14.08 1.95 -1.94
CA VAL A 139 -13.34 2.51 -0.81
C VAL A 139 -14.27 3.43 -0.02
N SER A 140 -14.31 3.21 1.29
CA SER A 140 -14.98 4.06 2.26
C SER A 140 -13.96 4.43 3.34
N ALA A 141 -13.84 5.72 3.67
CA ALA A 141 -12.88 6.17 4.66
C ALA A 141 -13.40 7.32 5.50
N GLN A 142 -13.30 7.19 6.82
CA GLN A 142 -13.55 8.24 7.78
C GLN A 142 -12.23 8.91 8.15
N ILE A 143 -12.15 10.22 7.94
CA ILE A 143 -10.97 11.04 8.24
C ILE A 143 -11.27 11.89 9.47
N THR A 144 -10.39 11.87 10.46
CA THR A 144 -10.47 12.68 11.68
C THR A 144 -9.09 13.22 12.03
N GLY A 145 -9.00 14.52 12.30
CA GLY A 145 -7.81 15.18 12.80
C GLY A 145 -8.13 16.61 13.22
N ASP A 146 -7.12 17.34 13.71
CA ASP A 146 -7.32 18.66 14.31
C ASP A 146 -7.89 19.69 13.33
N VAL A 147 -7.51 19.59 12.05
CA VAL A 147 -7.87 20.55 11.00
C VAL A 147 -8.64 19.93 9.84
N VAL A 148 -8.93 18.63 9.90
CA VAL A 148 -9.68 17.92 8.86
C VAL A 148 -10.56 16.84 9.48
N LYS A 149 -11.84 16.87 9.14
CA LYS A 149 -12.79 15.82 9.51
C LYS A 149 -13.73 15.58 8.35
N GLY A 150 -14.04 14.34 8.04
CA GLY A 150 -14.98 14.06 6.97
C GLY A 150 -15.00 12.61 6.58
N PHE A 151 -15.57 12.39 5.42
CA PHE A 151 -15.73 11.07 4.86
C PHE A 151 -15.40 11.08 3.38
N PHE A 152 -14.77 10.00 2.92
CA PHE A 152 -14.46 9.75 1.53
C PHE A 152 -15.15 8.47 1.07
N GLU A 153 -15.89 8.55 -0.03
CA GLU A 153 -16.41 7.38 -0.75
C GLU A 153 -15.90 7.40 -2.18
N GLY A 154 -15.46 6.24 -2.66
CA GLY A 154 -14.88 6.17 -3.98
C GLY A 154 -14.61 4.76 -4.50
N GLU A 155 -13.87 4.74 -5.60
CA GLU A 155 -13.40 3.56 -6.28
C GLU A 155 -11.88 3.61 -6.43
N LEU A 156 -11.22 2.49 -6.15
CA LEU A 156 -9.82 2.23 -6.41
C LEU A 156 -9.71 1.18 -7.52
N TYR A 157 -9.13 1.58 -8.65
CA TYR A 157 -8.83 0.70 -9.77
C TYR A 157 -7.35 0.33 -9.76
N LEU A 158 -7.05 -0.96 -9.67
CA LEU A 158 -5.69 -1.51 -9.62
C LEU A 158 -5.51 -2.57 -10.70
N PRO A 159 -5.16 -2.18 -11.95
CA PRO A 159 -4.76 -3.14 -12.96
C PRO A 159 -3.37 -3.74 -12.64
N ALA A 160 -3.00 -4.82 -13.35
CA ALA A 160 -1.68 -5.43 -13.22
C ALA A 160 -0.53 -4.43 -13.45
N ASP A 161 -0.71 -3.48 -14.39
CA ASP A 161 0.16 -2.32 -14.56
C ASP A 161 -0.34 -1.17 -13.66
N ILE A 162 0.13 -1.14 -12.41
CA ILE A 162 -0.38 -0.22 -11.38
C ILE A 162 -0.30 1.26 -11.80
N LYS A 163 0.57 1.63 -12.75
CA LYS A 163 0.70 2.99 -13.25
C LYS A 163 -0.56 3.46 -13.98
N LYS A 164 -1.37 2.53 -14.48
CA LYS A 164 -2.70 2.79 -15.08
C LYS A 164 -3.83 2.81 -14.03
N GLY A 165 -3.50 2.52 -12.77
CA GLY A 165 -4.44 2.57 -11.67
C GLY A 165 -4.84 4.00 -11.30
N TYR A 166 -5.96 4.11 -10.58
CA TYR A 166 -6.45 5.38 -10.06
C TYR A 166 -7.24 5.17 -8.79
N ILE A 167 -7.33 6.23 -7.98
CA ILE A 167 -8.38 6.38 -6.97
C ILE A 167 -9.25 7.58 -7.35
N LYS A 168 -10.56 7.40 -7.31
CA LYS A 168 -11.53 8.47 -7.57
C LYS A 168 -12.65 8.42 -6.56
N GLY A 169 -13.24 9.55 -6.23
CA GLY A 169 -14.37 9.57 -5.30
C GLY A 169 -14.65 10.97 -4.80
N ARG A 170 -15.48 11.06 -3.79
CA ARG A 170 -15.92 12.33 -3.21
C ARG A 170 -15.54 12.40 -1.74
N PHE A 171 -14.90 13.49 -1.37
CA PHE A 171 -14.74 13.90 0.02
C PHE A 171 -15.85 14.87 0.41
N ASP A 172 -16.48 14.64 1.56
CA ASP A 172 -17.44 15.54 2.21
C ASP A 172 -17.06 15.71 3.67
N GLY A 173 -16.85 16.95 4.11
CA GLY A 173 -16.44 17.24 5.48
C GLY A 173 -15.99 18.69 5.68
N ASP A 174 -15.15 18.89 6.68
CA ASP A 174 -14.60 20.17 7.09
C ASP A 174 -13.07 20.14 6.98
N ILE A 175 -12.50 21.21 6.44
CA ILE A 175 -11.05 21.47 6.42
C ILE A 175 -10.83 22.89 6.93
N PHE A 176 -9.98 23.07 7.95
CA PHE A 176 -9.74 24.36 8.62
C PHE A 176 -11.05 25.10 8.99
N ASN A 177 -12.03 24.37 9.53
CA ASN A 177 -13.37 24.86 9.88
C ASN A 177 -14.24 25.35 8.69
N GLY A 178 -13.82 25.10 7.46
CA GLY A 178 -14.62 25.34 6.26
C GLY A 178 -15.23 24.04 5.72
N LYS A 179 -16.53 24.07 5.40
CA LYS A 179 -17.18 22.94 4.71
C LYS A 179 -16.61 22.77 3.31
N VAL A 180 -16.19 21.56 2.99
CA VAL A 180 -15.62 21.17 1.70
C VAL A 180 -16.36 19.95 1.17
N LYS A 181 -16.85 20.07 -0.07
CA LYS A 181 -17.30 18.95 -0.88
C LYS A 181 -16.48 18.93 -2.15
N ARG A 182 -15.70 17.86 -2.37
CA ARG A 182 -14.75 17.83 -3.48
C ARG A 182 -14.64 16.46 -4.09
N GLU A 183 -14.73 16.43 -5.41
CA GLU A 183 -14.33 15.27 -6.21
C GLU A 183 -12.80 15.15 -6.19
N ILE A 184 -12.31 13.96 -5.87
CA ILE A 184 -10.90 13.60 -5.87
C ILE A 184 -10.70 12.62 -7.02
N PHE A 185 -9.70 12.89 -7.86
CA PHE A 185 -9.21 11.96 -8.85
C PHE A 185 -7.70 11.99 -8.83
N LEU A 186 -7.08 10.83 -8.60
CA LEU A 186 -5.64 10.68 -8.58
C LEU A 186 -5.24 9.48 -9.44
N ASN A 187 -4.51 9.74 -10.51
CA ASN A 187 -3.96 8.70 -11.37
C ASN A 187 -2.54 8.35 -10.91
N PHE A 188 -2.21 7.07 -10.82
CA PHE A 188 -0.93 6.63 -10.27
C PHE A 188 0.26 6.90 -11.18
N SER A 189 0.04 7.08 -12.49
CA SER A 189 1.08 7.57 -13.41
C SER A 189 1.64 8.94 -13.01
N GLN A 190 0.86 9.76 -12.30
CA GLN A 190 1.28 11.09 -11.83
C GLN A 190 2.12 11.03 -10.55
N LEU A 191 2.19 9.87 -9.88
CA LEU A 191 2.76 9.75 -8.54
C LEU A 191 4.27 9.44 -8.51
N ASN A 192 4.96 9.42 -9.66
CA ASN A 192 6.35 8.96 -9.76
C ASN A 192 6.59 7.63 -9.02
N ILE A 193 5.66 6.69 -9.21
CA ILE A 193 5.74 5.29 -8.76
C ILE A 193 6.35 4.44 -9.87
#